data_AF-A0A6N4RF06-F1
#
_entry.id   AF-A0A6N4RF06-F1
#
_cell.length_a   1.000
_cell.length_b   1.000
_cell.length_c   1.000
_cell.angle_alpha   90.00
_cell.angle_beta   90.00
_cell.angle_gamma   90.00
#
_symmetry.space_group_name_H-M   'P 1'
#
loop_
_entity.id
_entity.type
_entity.pdbx_description
1 polymer ?
#
loop_
_entity_poly.entity_id
_entity_poly.type
_entity_poly.pdbx_seq_one_letter_code
_entity_poly.pdbx_strand_id
1 'polypeptide(L)' 'MSSILSNWLISNLLRFLGWGAALFSVLAILLGARQTGRSAERADQLKKIVEVKDAQLRATLDAPRTRPELVDRLRRGEF' A
#
# COMPACT_ATOMS: atom_id res chain seq x y z
N MET A 1 -56.17 7.49 -8.08
CA MET A 1 -55.38 7.48 -6.83
C MET A 1 -53.99 6.85 -6.99
N SER A 2 -53.88 5.61 -7.49
CA SER A 2 -52.60 4.85 -7.55
C SER A 2 -51.47 5.55 -8.33
N SER A 3 -51.73 6.12 -9.52
CA SER A 3 -50.67 6.75 -10.33
C SER A 3 -50.05 8.03 -9.72
N ILE A 4 -50.78 8.74 -8.86
CA ILE A 4 -50.26 9.95 -8.20
C ILE A 4 -49.22 9.57 -7.14
N LEU A 5 -49.51 8.49 -6.40
CA LEU A 5 -48.61 7.97 -5.37
C LEU A 5 -47.31 7.42 -5.98
N SER A 6 -47.42 6.65 -7.08
CA SER A 6 -46.24 6.15 -7.80
C SER A 6 -45.39 7.28 -8.36
N ASN A 7 -46.00 8.31 -8.94
CA ASN A 7 -45.25 9.42 -9.54
C ASN A 7 -44.51 10.25 -8.47
N TRP A 8 -45.14 10.46 -7.31
CA TRP A 8 -44.51 11.12 -6.16
C TRP A 8 -43.33 10.30 -5.60
N LEU A 9 -43.50 8.98 -5.50
CA LEU A 9 -42.46 8.07 -5.01
C LEU A 9 -41.25 8.06 -5.95
N ILE A 10 -41.49 7.95 -7.26
CA ILE A 10 -40.44 7.95 -8.29
C ILE A 10 -39.67 9.27 -8.28
N SER A 11 -40.38 10.41 -8.19
CA SER A 11 -39.75 11.73 -8.15
C SER A 11 -38.84 11.90 -6.92
N ASN A 12 -39.28 11.46 -5.74
CA ASN A 12 -38.44 11.49 -4.55
C ASN A 12 -37.26 10.51 -4.64
N LEU A 13 -37.47 9.31 -5.17
CA LEU A 13 -36.40 8.32 -5.33
C LEU A 13 -35.28 8.81 -6.24
N LEU A 14 -35.63 9.45 -7.37
CA LEU A 14 -34.67 10.10 -8.27
C LEU A 14 -33.86 11.20 -7.56
N ARG A 15 -34.52 11.97 -6.70
CA ARG A 15 -33.89 13.02 -5.90
C ARG A 15 -32.90 12.43 -4.89
N PHE A 16 -33.29 11.37 -4.19
CA PHE A 16 -32.42 10.65 -3.26
C PHE A 16 -31.25 9.96 -3.97
N LEU A 17 -31.45 9.41 -5.17
CA LEU A 17 -30.37 8.85 -5.97
C LEU A 17 -29.37 9.91 -6.42
N GLY A 18 -29.83 11.09 -6.86
CA GLY A 18 -28.96 12.19 -7.24
C GLY A 18 -28.12 12.72 -6.06
N TRP A 19 -28.76 12.94 -4.92
CA TRP A 19 -28.07 13.39 -3.70
C TRP A 19 -27.17 12.30 -3.11
N GLY A 20 -27.63 11.05 -3.13
CA GLY A 20 -26.89 9.89 -2.68
C GLY A 20 -25.61 9.68 -3.48
N ALA A 21 -25.67 9.78 -4.81
CA ALA A 21 -24.49 9.66 -5.67
C ALA A 21 -23.46 10.75 -5.41
N ALA A 22 -23.89 12.00 -5.23
CA ALA A 22 -22.99 13.10 -4.88
C ALA A 22 -22.30 12.86 -3.53
N LEU A 23 -23.07 12.47 -2.51
CA LEU A 23 -22.54 12.19 -1.17
C LEU A 23 -21.54 11.02 -1.19
N PHE A 24 -21.90 9.94 -1.89
CA PHE A 24 -21.04 8.75 -2.04
C PHE A 24 -19.75 9.07 -2.78
N SER A 25 -19.82 9.91 -3.82
CA SER A 25 -18.64 10.32 -4.58
C SER A 25 -17.64 11.08 -3.68
N VAL A 26 -18.12 12.04 -2.90
CA VAL A 26 -17.28 12.80 -1.96
C VAL A 26 -16.67 11.89 -0.88
N LEU A 27 -17.47 10.99 -0.30
CA LEU A 27 -17.00 10.01 0.69
C LEU A 27 -15.96 9.05 0.10
N ALA A 28 -16.18 8.55 -1.11
CA ALA A 28 -15.25 7.66 -1.80
C ALA A 28 -13.91 8.35 -2.05
N ILE A 29 -13.91 9.62 -2.45
CA ILE A 29 -12.68 10.41 -2.63
C ILE A 29 -11.96 10.61 -1.29
N LEU A 30 -12.67 10.98 -0.23
CA LEU A 30 -12.07 11.18 1.11
C LEU A 30 -11.46 9.91 1.69
N LEU A 31 -12.17 8.78 1.54
CA LEU A 31 -11.72 7.47 2.01
C LEU A 31 -10.58 6.93 1.14
N GLY A 32 -10.66 7.11 -0.17
CA GLY A 32 -9.60 6.78 -1.12
C GLY A 32 -8.31 7.55 -0.80
N ALA A 33 -8.41 8.85 -0.54
CA ALA A 33 -7.29 9.71 -0.14
C ALA A 33 -6.65 9.26 1.19
N ARG A 34 -7.47 8.88 2.19
CA ARG A 34 -6.96 8.30 3.45
C ARG A 34 -6.29 6.94 3.25
N GLN A 35 -6.78 6.11 2.32
CA GLN A 35 -6.12 4.85 1.96
C GLN A 35 -4.78 5.11 1.28
N THR A 36 -4.67 6.14 0.44
CA THR A 36 -3.40 6.45 -0.26
C THR A 36 -2.32 6.90 0.72
N GLY A 37 -2.67 7.68 1.76
CA GLY A 37 -1.73 8.08 2.81
C GLY A 37 -1.14 6.89 3.58
N ARG A 38 -1.99 5.92 3.98
CA ARG A 38 -1.52 4.70 4.68
C ARG A 38 -0.78 3.74 3.77
N SER A 39 -1.15 3.66 2.50
CA SER A 39 -0.43 2.84 1.51
C SER A 39 0.95 3.43 1.18
N ALA A 40 1.11 4.76 1.21
CA ALA A 40 2.42 5.40 1.06
C ALA A 40 3.35 5.08 2.24
N GLU A 41 2.85 5.12 3.48
CA GLU A 41 3.63 4.69 4.66
C GLU A 41 4.06 3.22 4.57
N ARG A 42 3.17 2.34 4.11
CA ARG A 42 3.51 0.92 3.90
C ARG A 42 4.52 0.72 2.79
N ALA A 43 4.43 1.48 1.69
CA ALA A 43 5.39 1.40 0.60
C ALA A 43 6.79 1.88 1.04
N ASP A 44 6.86 2.95 1.84
CA ASP A 44 8.14 3.42 2.40
C ASP A 44 8.74 2.41 3.39
N GLN A 45 7.91 1.81 4.24
CA GLN A 45 8.35 0.74 5.14
C GLN A 45 8.85 -0.49 4.37
N LEU A 46 8.12 -0.93 3.35
CA LEU A 46 8.54 -2.04 2.49
C LEU A 46 9.85 -1.73 1.77
N LYS A 47 10.02 -0.50 1.26
CA LYS A 47 11.27 -0.06 0.64
C LYS A 47 12.45 -0.14 1.61
N LYS A 48 12.29 0.38 2.84
CA LYS A 48 13.34 0.28 3.88
C LYS A 48 13.68 -1.17 4.23
N ILE A 49 12.67 -2.04 4.32
CA ILE A 49 12.89 -3.47 4.61
C ILE A 49 13.68 -4.12 3.48
N VAL A 50 13.35 -3.82 2.22
CA VAL A 50 14.08 -4.34 1.04
C VAL A 50 15.52 -3.85 1.04
N GLU A 51 15.78 -2.56 1.29
CA GLU A 51 17.15 -2.02 1.33
C GLU A 51 17.99 -2.70 2.43
N VAL A 52 17.43 -2.88 3.63
CA VAL A 52 18.12 -3.58 4.73
C VAL A 52 18.37 -5.05 4.37
N LYS A 53 17.41 -5.71 3.73
CA LYS A 53 17.55 -7.11 3.30
C LYS A 53 18.58 -7.27 2.19
N ASP A 54 18.62 -6.36 1.24
CA ASP A 54 19.61 -6.33 0.18
C ASP A 54 21.02 -6.10 0.76
N ALA A 55 21.17 -5.16 1.69
CA ALA A 55 22.42 -4.94 2.41
C ALA A 55 22.86 -6.17 3.21
N GLN A 56 21.93 -6.86 3.90
CA GLN A 56 22.22 -8.12 4.60
C GLN A 56 22.61 -9.24 3.63
N LEU A 57 21.94 -9.33 2.47
CA LEU A 57 22.25 -10.33 1.46
C LEU A 57 23.64 -10.08 0.88
N ARG A 58 23.98 -8.82 0.61
CA ARG A 58 25.28 -8.40 0.12
C ARG A 58 26.39 -8.64 1.15
N ALA A 59 26.13 -8.35 2.42
CA ALA A 59 27.03 -8.68 3.53
C ALA A 59 27.18 -10.19 3.73
N THR A 60 26.14 -10.98 3.46
CA THR A 60 26.19 -12.45 3.54
C THR A 60 26.89 -13.06 2.33
N LEU A 61 26.82 -12.42 1.16
CA LEU A 61 27.58 -12.81 -0.02
C LEU A 61 29.07 -12.47 0.11
N ASP A 62 29.40 -11.39 0.81
CA ASP A 62 30.79 -11.02 1.11
C ASP A 62 31.33 -11.69 2.39
N ALA A 63 30.42 -12.28 3.18
CA ALA A 63 30.79 -13.13 4.31
C ALA A 63 31.43 -14.42 3.78
N PRO A 64 32.52 -14.87 4.40
CA PRO A 64 33.30 -15.98 3.88
C PRO A 64 32.46 -17.25 3.88
N ARG A 65 32.37 -17.86 2.69
CA ARG A 65 31.42 -18.94 2.41
C ARG A 65 31.90 -20.28 2.99
N THR A 66 33.21 -20.40 3.23
CA THR A 66 33.85 -21.62 3.75
C THR A 66 35.06 -21.32 4.65
N ARG A 67 35.35 -22.22 5.61
CA ARG A 67 36.52 -22.12 6.53
C ARG A 67 37.89 -21.93 5.85
N PRO A 68 38.23 -22.59 4.72
CA PRO A 68 39.48 -22.31 4.01
C PRO A 68 39.59 -20.86 3.52
N GLU A 69 38.49 -20.27 3.07
CA GLU A 69 38.42 -18.90 2.56
C GLU A 69 38.69 -17.86 3.67
N LEU A 70 38.21 -18.13 4.89
CA LEU A 70 38.52 -17.37 6.10
C LEU A 70 40.03 -17.34 6.41
N VAL A 71 40.68 -18.51 6.38
CA VAL A 71 42.11 -18.64 6.67
C VAL A 71 42.95 -17.93 5.62
N ASP A 72 42.52 -17.98 4.37
CA ASP A 72 43.20 -17.36 3.24
C ASP A 72 43.06 -15.82 3.25
N ARG A 73 41.88 -15.27 3.60
CA ARG A 73 41.71 -13.83 3.88
C ARG A 73 42.50 -13.38 5.13
N LEU A 74 42.59 -14.20 6.18
CA LEU A 74 43.39 -13.90 7.39
C LEU A 74 44.87 -13.79 7.07
N ARG A 75 45.34 -14.66 6.17
CA ARG A 75 46.71 -14.62 5.65
C ARG A 75 46.97 -13.40 4.77
N ARG A 76 45.96 -12.89 4.06
CA ARG A 76 46.04 -11.67 3.23
C ARG A 76 45.79 -10.36 4.00
N GLY A 77 45.23 -10.42 5.20
CA GLY A 77 44.93 -9.24 6.02
C GLY A 77 43.68 -8.45 5.61
N GLU A 78 42.75 -9.07 4.88
CA GLU A 78 41.55 -8.39 4.34
C GLU A 78 40.33 -8.47 5.29
N PHE A 79 40.45 -7.94 6.50
CA PHE A 79 39.35 -7.78 7.46
C PHE A 79 39.15 -6.32 7.85
#